data_AF-A0A8J2ZSJ3-F1
#
_entry.id   AF-A0A8J2ZSJ3-F1
#
_cell.length_a   1.000
_cell.length_b   1.000
_cell.length_c   1.000
_cell.angle_alpha   90.00
_cell.angle_beta   90.00
_cell.angle_gamma   90.00
#
_symmetry.space_group_name_H-M   'P 1'
#
loop_
_entity.id
_entity.type
_entity.pdbx_description
1 polymer ?
#
loop_
_entity_poly.entity_id
_entity_poly.type
_entity_poly.pdbx_seq_one_letter_code
_entity_poly.pdbx_strand_id
1 'polypeptide(L)' 'MRQYAILRLLLAGFFLYIAWPVIPMAATTMERLFWALWLGFFVLVVGANLSTLLQMTLPPVMEQKELRRSREADNV' A
#
# COMPACT_ATOMS: atom_id res chain seq x y z
N MET A 1 9.40 -8.14 -1.00
CA MET A 1 8.27 -7.26 -0.57
C MET A 1 7.45 -6.63 -1.71
N ARG A 2 8.04 -6.33 -2.88
CA ARG A 2 7.37 -5.58 -3.96
C ARG A 2 6.13 -6.27 -4.55
N GLN A 3 6.15 -7.60 -4.68
CA GLN A 3 4.98 -8.39 -5.13
C GLN A 3 3.80 -8.27 -4.18
N TYR A 4 4.06 -8.24 -2.86
CA TYR A 4 3.01 -8.03 -1.86
C TYR A 4 2.44 -6.60 -1.91
N ALA A 5 3.25 -5.60 -2.22
CA ALA A 5 2.76 -4.23 -2.42
C ALA A 5 1.81 -4.15 -3.63
N ILE A 6 2.17 -4.80 -4.74
CA ILE A 6 1.30 -4.89 -5.93
C ILE A 6 0.00 -5.62 -5.60
N LEU A 7 0.07 -6.75 -4.90
CA LEU A 7 -1.11 -7.51 -4.49
C LEU A 7 -2.03 -6.68 -3.60
N ARG A 8 -1.48 -5.91 -2.65
CA ARG A 8 -2.24 -4.99 -1.79
C ARG A 8 -2.90 -3.86 -2.58
N LEU A 9 -2.22 -3.31 -3.58
CA LEU A 9 -2.79 -2.28 -4.46
C LEU A 9 -3.92 -2.84 -5.33
N LEU A 10 -3.76 -4.04 -5.89
CA LEU A 10 -4.82 -4.73 -6.63
C LEU A 10 -6.03 -5.00 -5.74
N LEU A 11 -5.81 -5.47 -4.51
CA LEU A 11 -6.87 -5.73 -3.54
C LEU A 11 -7.61 -4.45 -3.13
N ALA A 12 -6.86 -3.36 -2.87
CA ALA A 12 -7.46 -2.07 -2.57
C ALA A 12 -8.31 -1.57 -3.76
N GLY A 13 -7.79 -1.66 -4.99
CA GLY A 13 -8.53 -1.32 -6.20
C GLY A 13 -9.78 -2.17 -6.40
N PHE A 14 -9.71 -3.47 -6.08
CA PHE A 14 -10.87 -4.37 -6.10
C PHE A 14 -11.96 -3.94 -5.11
N PHE A 15 -11.59 -3.59 -3.87
CA PHE A 15 -12.55 -3.07 -2.90
C PHE A 15 -13.15 -1.73 -3.33
N LEU A 16 -12.36 -0.84 -3.94
CA LEU A 16 -12.87 0.40 -4.50
C LEU A 16 -13.86 0.16 -5.64
N TYR A 17 -13.56 -0.78 -6.55
CA TYR A 17 -14.46 -1.12 -7.65
C TYR A 17 -15.83 -1.59 -7.14
N ILE A 18 -15.86 -2.44 -6.11
CA ILE A 18 -17.10 -2.92 -5.50
C ILE A 18 -17.83 -1.78 -4.77
N ALA A 19 -17.10 -0.93 -4.05
CA ALA A 19 -17.67 0.17 -3.29
C ALA A 19 -18.20 1.30 -4.18
N TRP A 20 -17.60 1.52 -5.35
CA TRP A 20 -17.89 2.64 -6.25
C TRP A 20 -19.38 2.88 -6.56
N PRO A 21 -20.20 1.89 -6.94
CA PRO A 21 -21.63 2.09 -7.17
C PRO A 21 -22.42 2.41 -5.89
N VAL A 22 -21.89 2.08 -4.71
CA VAL A 22 -22.56 2.26 -3.42
C VAL A 22 -22.34 3.65 -2.83
N ILE A 23 -21.16 4.23 -3.05
CA ILE A 23 -20.81 5.59 -2.60
C ILE A 23 -21.88 6.65 -2.97
N PRO A 24 -22.37 6.75 -4.22
CA PRO A 24 -23.37 7.76 -4.59
C PRO A 24 -24.76 7.50 -4.00
N MET A 25 -25.03 6.30 -3.48
CA MET A 25 -26.31 5.97 -2.83
C MET A 25 -26.41 6.49 -1.38
N ALA A 26 -25.36 7.13 -0.87
CA ALA A 26 -25.33 7.69 0.49
C ALA A 26 -26.36 8.82 0.67
N ALA A 27 -27.47 8.50 1.33
CA ALA A 27 -28.59 9.42 1.55
C ALA A 27 -28.42 10.21 2.87
N THR A 28 -27.86 9.55 3.90
CA THR A 28 -27.75 10.16 5.23
C THR A 28 -26.41 10.87 5.44
N THR A 29 -26.37 11.83 6.36
CA THR A 29 -25.12 12.52 6.74
C THR A 29 -24.09 11.54 7.29
N MET A 30 -24.55 10.52 8.04
CA MET A 30 -23.67 9.49 8.60
C MET A 30 -23.02 8.64 7.50
N GLU A 31 -23.80 8.21 6.49
CA GLU A 31 -23.27 7.47 5.33
C GLU A 31 -22.24 8.30 4.55
N ARG A 32 -22.51 9.59 4.33
CA ARG A 32 -21.55 10.49 3.67
C ARG A 32 -20.23 10.60 4.44
N LEU A 33 -20.29 10.75 5.76
CA LEU A 33 -19.10 10.79 6.61
C LEU A 33 -18.34 9.46 6.58
N PHE A 34 -19.06 8.34 6.62
CA PHE A 34 -18.46 7.01 6.50
C PHE A 34 -17.68 6.87 5.19
N TRP A 35 -18.30 7.20 4.05
CA TRP A 35 -17.64 7.08 2.75
C TRP A 35 -16.48 8.07 2.59
N ALA A 36 -16.57 9.28 3.16
CA ALA A 36 -15.45 10.23 3.19
C ALA A 36 -14.25 9.67 3.97
N LEU A 37 -14.47 9.12 5.17
CA LEU A 37 -13.42 8.47 5.97
C LEU A 37 -12.87 7.22 5.28
N TRP A 38 -13.75 6.42 4.66
CA TRP A 38 -13.37 5.23 3.92
C TRP A 38 -12.48 5.57 2.72
N LEU A 39 -12.81 6.61 1.96
CA LEU A 39 -11.98 7.11 0.85
C LEU A 39 -10.64 7.67 1.36
N GLY A 40 -10.66 8.41 2.47
CA GLY A 40 -9.42 8.88 3.12
C GLY A 40 -8.50 7.73 3.51
N PHE A 41 -9.06 6.68 4.14
CA PHE A 41 -8.32 5.47 4.48
C PHE A 41 -7.78 4.75 3.24
N PHE A 42 -8.58 4.63 2.19
CA PHE A 42 -8.14 4.05 0.92
C PHE A 42 -6.91 4.78 0.35
N VAL A 43 -6.92 6.12 0.34
CA VAL A 43 -5.78 6.93 -0.11
C VAL A 43 -4.53 6.66 0.74
N LEU A 44 -4.66 6.56 2.07
CA LEU A 44 -3.53 6.22 2.95
C LEU A 44 -2.95 4.83 2.62
N VAL A 45 -3.81 3.84 2.42
CA VAL A 45 -3.38 2.48 2.06
C VAL A 45 -2.67 2.47 0.71
N VAL A 46 -3.23 3.13 -0.30
CA VAL A 46 -2.60 3.23 -1.62
C VAL A 46 -1.26 3.96 -1.52
N GLY A 47 -1.21 5.10 -0.84
CA GLY A 47 0.01 5.90 -0.67
C GLY A 47 1.14 5.13 0.02
N ALA A 48 0.85 4.44 1.11
CA ALA A 48 1.85 3.66 1.84
C ALA A 48 2.43 2.50 0.99
N ASN A 49 1.57 1.79 0.26
CA ASN A 49 2.00 0.69 -0.59
C ASN A 49 2.73 1.21 -1.86
N LEU A 50 2.31 2.34 -2.41
CA LEU A 50 2.97 2.98 -3.54
C LEU A 50 4.35 3.54 -3.16
N SER A 51 4.50 4.12 -1.96
CA SER A 51 5.79 4.56 -1.41
C SER A 51 6.80 3.41 -1.33
N THR A 52 6.34 2.21 -0.98
CA THR A 52 7.18 0.99 -0.95
C THR A 52 7.61 0.59 -2.36
N LEU A 53 6.74 0.79 -3.35
CA LEU A 53 6.99 0.43 -4.75
C LEU A 53 7.93 1.43 -5.43
N LEU A 54 7.81 2.70 -5.09
CA LEU A 54 8.69 3.80 -5.52
C LEU A 54 10.06 3.79 -4.83
N GLN A 55 10.34 2.80 -3.95
CA GLN A 55 11.61 2.71 -3.19
C GLN A 55 11.93 3.97 -2.37
N MET A 56 10.90 4.75 -1.99
CA MET A 56 11.07 5.87 -1.05
C MET A 56 11.41 5.39 0.36
N THR A 57 11.25 4.09 0.63
CA THR A 57 11.67 3.41 1.84
C THR A 57 12.93 2.58 1.57
N LEU A 58 13.99 2.82 2.36
CA LEU A 58 15.23 2.02 2.28
C LEU A 58 14.92 0.52 2.43
N PRO A 59 15.71 -0.35 1.76
CA PRO A 59 15.55 -1.79 1.91
C PRO A 59 15.67 -2.18 3.39
N PRO A 60 14.82 -3.09 3.88
CA PRO A 60 14.80 -3.48 5.28
C PRO A 60 16.19 -4.01 5.71
N VAL A 61 16.57 -3.72 6.95
CA VAL A 61 17.91 -3.99 7.53
C VAL A 61 18.37 -5.45 7.32
N MET A 62 17.44 -6.39 7.17
CA MET A 62 17.74 -7.80 6.94
C MET A 62 18.30 -8.07 5.53
N GLU A 63 17.76 -7.45 4.48
CA GLU A 63 18.30 -7.54 3.10
C GLU A 63 19.65 -6.79 3.00
N GLN A 64 19.84 -5.73 3.79
CA GLN A 64 21.13 -5.03 3.86
C GLN A 64 22.24 -5.89 4.50
N LYS A 65 21.90 -6.74 5.49
CA LYS A 65 22.87 -7.63 6.14
C LYS A 65 23.37 -8.73 5.19
N GLU A 66 22.50 -9.29 4.35
CA GLU A 66 22.91 -10.28 3.34
C GLU A 66 23.83 -9.67 2.29
N LEU A 67 23.48 -8.51 1.73
CA LEU A 67 24.33 -7.83 0.75
C LEU A 67 25.71 -7.46 1.33
N ARG A 68 25.76 -7.04 2.59
CA ARG A 68 27.02 -6.71 3.26
C ARG A 68 27.87 -7.95 3.50
N ARG A 69 27.27 -9.07 3.93
CA ARG A 69 27.98 -10.34 4.14
C ARG A 69 28.52 -10.92 2.83
N SER A 70 27.77 -10.84 1.74
CA SER A 70 28.25 -11.26 0.41
C SER A 70 29.39 -10.38 -0.10
N ARG A 71 29.35 -9.06 0.18
CA ARG A 71 30.42 -8.13 -0.21
C ARG A 71 31.68 -8.31 0.63
N GLU A 72 31.56 -8.68 1.90
CA GLU A 72 32.72 -9.00 2.75
C GLU A 72 33.36 -10.34 2.38
N ALA A 73 32.59 -11.31 1.87
CA ALA A 73 33.13 -12.60 1.40
C ALA A 73 33.85 -12.54 0.04
N ASP A 74 33.54 -11.54 -0.80
CA ASP A 74 34.17 -11.30 -2.11
C ASP A 74 35.49 -10.49 -2.02
N ASN A 75 35.75 -9.86 -0.86
CA ASN A 75 36.97 -9.07 -0.60
C ASN A 75 38.04 -9.84 0.20
N VAL A 76 37.89 -11.17 0.33
CA VAL A 76 38.83 -12.09 1.02
C VAL A 76 39.36 -13.09 0.00
#